data_AF-A0A7W0R035-F1
#
_entry.id   AF-A0A7W0R035-F1
#
_cell.length_a   1.000
_cell.length_b   1.000
_cell.length_c   1.000
_cell.angle_alpha   90.00
_cell.angle_beta   90.00
_cell.angle_gamma   90.00
#
_symmetry.space_group_name_H-M   'P 1'
#
loop_
_entity.id
_entity.type
_entity.pdbx_description
1 polymer ?
#
loop_
_entity_poly.entity_id
_entity_poly.type
_entity_poly.pdbx_seq_one_letter_code
_entity_poly.pdbx_strand_id
1 'polypeptide(L)' 'VIKRYPVDDAVERADGSVEARFPVASDRWLERLLLRLGGAVEVVEPTDWRDRAAAVAARVLVAYEA' A
#
# COMPACT_ATOMS: atom_id res chain seq x y z
N VAL A 1 11.34 -14.94 -12.34
CA VAL A 1 11.53 -15.07 -10.87
C VAL A 1 10.55 -14.13 -10.18
N ILE A 2 9.39 -14.65 -9.74
CA ILE A 2 8.43 -13.86 -8.95
C ILE A 2 8.40 -14.49 -7.55
N LYS A 3 9.20 -13.94 -6.66
CA LYS A 3 9.06 -14.08 -5.21
C LYS A 3 9.62 -12.79 -4.63
N ARG A 4 8.77 -11.80 -4.35
CA ARG A 4 9.26 -10.59 -3.68
C ARG A 4 8.43 -10.03 -2.54
N TYR A 5 7.25 -10.54 -2.24
CA TYR A 5 6.63 -10.32 -0.94
C TYR A 5 5.87 -11.59 -0.54
N PRO A 6 5.76 -11.91 0.76
CA PRO A 6 4.77 -12.87 1.20
C PRO A 6 3.41 -12.24 0.83
N VAL A 7 2.80 -12.81 -0.19
CA VAL A 7 1.45 -12.47 -0.61
C VAL A 7 0.64 -13.64 -0.13
N ASP A 8 -0.25 -13.42 0.83
CA ASP A 8 -1.11 -14.49 1.33
C ASP A 8 -2.13 -14.87 0.24
N ASP A 9 -2.55 -13.89 -0.56
CA ASP A 9 -3.42 -14.08 -1.71
C ASP A 9 -3.28 -12.92 -2.72
N ALA A 10 -3.38 -13.19 -4.01
CA ALA A 10 -3.47 -12.18 -5.06
C ALA A 10 -4.46 -12.61 -6.14
N VAL A 11 -5.46 -11.77 -6.36
CA VAL A 11 -6.55 -12.00 -7.30
C VAL A 11 -6.54 -10.88 -8.34
N GLU A 12 -6.35 -11.25 -9.60
CA GLU A 12 -6.62 -10.36 -10.72
C GLU A 12 -8.14 -10.19 -10.89
N ARG A 13 -8.59 -8.94 -10.98
CA ARG A 13 -9.99 -8.61 -11.22
C ARG A 13 -10.21 -8.39 -12.72
N ALA A 14 -11.48 -8.49 -13.14
CA ALA A 14 -11.87 -8.35 -14.55
C ALA A 14 -11.56 -6.96 -15.14
N ASP A 15 -11.40 -5.95 -14.30
CA ASP A 15 -11.01 -4.58 -14.68
C ASP A 15 -9.49 -4.40 -14.86
N GLY A 16 -8.71 -5.47 -14.66
CA GLY A 16 -7.25 -5.45 -14.72
C GLY A 16 -6.57 -4.97 -13.44
N SER A 17 -7.32 -4.67 -12.37
CA SER A 17 -6.76 -4.40 -11.05
C SER A 17 -6.31 -5.69 -10.36
N VAL A 18 -5.40 -5.57 -9.40
CA VAL A 18 -4.94 -6.70 -8.57
C VAL A 18 -5.34 -6.42 -7.13
N GLU A 19 -6.16 -7.29 -6.55
CA GLU A 19 -6.37 -7.35 -5.11
C GLU A 19 -5.32 -8.25 -4.51
N ALA A 20 -4.53 -7.76 -3.56
CA ALA A 20 -3.49 -8.56 -2.91
C ALA A 20 -3.55 -8.40 -1.39
N ARG A 21 -3.49 -9.53 -0.69
CA ARG A 21 -3.40 -9.62 0.77
C ARG A 21 -1.95 -9.83 1.17
N PHE A 22 -1.47 -9.00 2.09
CA PHE A 22 -0.12 -9.07 2.61
C PHE A 22 -0.15 -9.20 4.14
N PRO A 23 0.68 -10.07 4.73
CA PRO A 23 0.93 -10.04 6.15
C PRO A 23 1.76 -8.79 6.47
N VAL A 24 1.13 -7.84 7.17
CA VAL A 24 1.77 -6.57 7.53
C VAL A 24 2.59 -6.75 8.81
N ALA A 25 3.90 -6.92 8.64
CA ALA A 25 4.83 -7.13 9.77
C ALA A 25 5.12 -5.87 10.59
N SER A 26 4.92 -4.67 10.02
CA SER A 26 5.01 -3.40 10.74
C SER A 26 4.39 -2.26 9.95
N ASP A 27 3.96 -1.23 10.68
CA ASP A 27 3.52 0.06 10.17
C ASP A 27 4.50 0.68 9.18
N ARG A 28 5.78 0.79 9.57
CA ARG A 28 6.82 1.39 8.72
C ARG A 28 7.02 0.64 7.39
N TRP A 29 6.86 -0.69 7.40
CA TRP A 29 6.94 -1.47 6.17
C TRP A 29 5.78 -1.14 5.23
N LEU A 30 4.56 -1.08 5.77
CA LEU A 30 3.37 -0.72 5.00
C LEU A 30 3.47 0.69 4.42
N GLU A 31 3.89 1.67 5.22
CA GLU A 31 4.04 3.06 4.77
C GLU A 31 5.01 3.18 3.58
N ARG A 32 6.13 2.44 3.62
CA ARG A 32 7.09 2.40 2.50
C ARG A 32 6.51 1.73 1.24
N LEU A 33 5.69 0.70 1.41
CA LEU A 33 5.02 0.04 0.29
C LEU A 33 4.01 0.97 -0.38
N LEU A 34 3.17 1.63 0.42
CA LEU A 34 2.17 2.59 -0.07
C LEU A 34 2.82 3.75 -0.81
N LEU A 35 3.90 4.34 -0.26
CA LEU A 35 4.65 5.39 -0.96
C LEU A 35 5.28 4.91 -2.27
N ARG A 36 5.75 3.67 -2.33
CA ARG A 36 6.36 3.10 -3.55
C ARG A 36 5.32 2.91 -4.66
N LEU A 37 4.10 2.53 -4.30
CA LEU A 37 3.00 2.32 -5.24
C LEU A 37 2.30 3.64 -5.62
N GLY A 38 2.39 4.66 -4.76
CA GLY A 38 1.87 6.00 -5.04
C GLY A 38 0.34 6.00 -5.21
N GLY A 39 -0.16 6.80 -6.15
CA GLY A 39 -1.60 6.94 -6.40
C GLY A 39 -2.27 5.75 -7.10
N ALA A 40 -1.53 4.66 -7.40
CA ALA A 40 -2.06 3.47 -8.06
C ALA A 40 -2.53 2.38 -7.08
N VAL A 41 -2.60 2.69 -5.78
CA VAL A 41 -3.01 1.73 -4.74
C VAL A 41 -4.00 2.34 -3.76
N GLU A 42 -4.91 1.51 -3.26
CA GLU A 42 -5.75 1.80 -2.12
C GLU A 42 -5.76 0.61 -1.15
N VAL A 43 -5.99 0.88 0.14
CA VAL A 43 -6.17 -0.18 1.14
C VAL A 43 -7.66 -0.50 1.23
N VAL A 44 -8.03 -1.74 0.90
CA VAL A 44 -9.44 -2.18 0.96
C VAL A 44 -9.81 -2.63 2.38
N GLU A 45 -8.91 -3.36 3.04
CA GLU A 45 -9.05 -3.87 4.40
C GLU A 45 -7.72 -3.81 5.18
N PRO A 46 -7.76 -3.57 6.51
CA PRO A 46 -8.92 -3.11 7.27
C PRO A 46 -9.32 -1.67 6.88
N THR A 47 -10.60 -1.34 7.03
CA THR A 47 -11.16 -0.01 6.70
C THR A 47 -10.43 1.14 7.40
N ASP A 48 -9.94 0.91 8.62
CA ASP A 48 -9.23 1.90 9.42
C ASP A 48 -7.91 2.35 8.78
N TRP A 49 -7.42 1.63 7.76
CA TRP A 49 -6.17 1.94 7.05
C TRP A 49 -6.39 2.60 5.69
N ARG A 50 -7.63 2.85 5.26
CA ARG A 50 -7.96 3.47 3.96
C ARG A 50 -7.22 4.78 3.74
N ASP A 51 -7.18 5.63 4.77
CA ASP A 51 -6.56 6.95 4.69
C ASP A 51 -5.04 6.94 4.91
N ARG A 52 -4.46 5.77 5.21
CA ARG A 52 -3.05 5.66 5.60
C ARG A 52 -2.10 6.08 4.46
N ALA A 53 -2.42 5.72 3.21
CA ALA A 53 -1.61 6.10 2.06
C ALA A 53 -1.56 7.63 1.89
N ALA A 54 -2.72 8.29 1.98
CA ALA A 54 -2.84 9.74 1.89
C ALA A 54 -2.12 10.45 3.05
N ALA A 55 -2.31 9.98 4.29
CA ALA A 55 -1.67 10.56 5.47
C ALA A 55 -0.13 10.49 5.40
N VAL A 56 0.41 9.36 4.94
CA VAL A 56 1.86 9.18 4.79
C VAL A 56 2.41 10.07 3.68
N ALA A 57 1.72 10.15 2.53
CA ALA A 57 2.11 11.03 1.43
C ALA A 57 2.13 12.50 1.85
N ALA A 58 1.10 12.96 2.56
CA ALA A 58 1.02 14.33 3.09
C ALA A 58 2.17 14.63 4.07
N ARG A 59 2.47 13.71 5.00
CA ARG A 59 3.58 13.86 5.95
C ARG A 59 4.93 13.97 5.23
N VAL A 60 5.15 13.18 4.18
CA VAL A 60 6.39 13.22 3.39
C VAL A 60 6.48 14.53 2.60
N LEU A 61 5.38 14.97 1.99
CA LEU A 61 5.34 16.22 1.23
C LEU A 61 5.78 17.42 2.07
N VAL A 62 5.30 17.53 3.32
CA VAL A 62 5.72 18.59 4.26
C VAL A 62 7.24 18.63 4.45
N ALA A 63 7.92 17.48 4.44
CA ALA A 63 9.38 17.43 4.57
C ALA A 63 10.14 17.92 3.33
N TYR A 64 9.49 17.98 2.16
CA TYR A 64 10.04 18.58 0.95
C TYR A 64 9.71 20.07 0.83
N GLU A 65 8.65 20.52 1.50
CA GLU A 65 8.21 21.92 1.51
C GLU A 65 8.93 22.77 2.56
N ALA A 66 9.65 22.13 3.49
CA ALA A 66 10.47 22.77 4.53
C ALA A 66 11.91 23.05 4.07
#